data_AF-A0A968ZW15-F1
#
_entry.id   AF-A0A968ZW15-F1
#
_cell.length_a   1.000
_cell.length_b   1.000
_cell.length_c   1.000
_cell.angle_alpha   90.00
_cell.angle_beta   90.00
_cell.angle_gamma   90.00
#
_symmetry.space_group_name_H-M   'P 1'
#
loop_
_entity.id
_entity.type
_entity.pdbx_description
1 polymer ?
#
loop_
_entity_poly.entity_id
_entity_poly.type
_entity_poly.pdbx_seq_one_letter_code
_entity_poly.pdbx_strand_id
1 'polypeptide(L)'
;MSSAITTVQRKSYLAGSTLVLLAFATAFFSRILDSAGAPSAINFLHFLVIPVFCGQVILTAKGLSRYQRVLATKLYLGLGLLLAVMLVSAIVNDAGLANVIIDFLLLGEPFILLITTASLPVTVELIQKFRTWLVGFFLTNIAFAYAQYVLFMILKMHPKAGNPDYVQGVFYHSGAGHVVSASVSLTFGAYYFVNARALPIWLRAIVFLGAFWHMLMADAKQVLLSFLVAGVCLLITKLKSIGEAVKYLLGSVILCAVLWWCIQNVPAFAAFNTWARPEIYGADGEATLLKSAALRIIPTYYESPLNWFFGLGPGHTVGRLGGWMISGYWSLLEPLGATMHPVPNQVWAAVGQSWLGDQSSMFSPLFGWAGIWGDLGWLGIAAYLYLAVITLQHFCLDDLSKFFVFSVGAFGLVFSQMEEPGYMLSITMIVGILWQEHRLRKVNPAAAVQLNQTTFNLKRPKQVLQSILLAKQSR
;
A
#
# COMPACT_ATOMS: atom_id res chain seq x y z
N MET A 1 16.92 -40.98 7.97
CA MET A 1 17.67 -39.70 8.11
C MET A 1 16.82 -38.43 7.86
N SER A 2 15.48 -38.51 7.76
CA SER A 2 14.60 -37.37 7.44
C SER A 2 13.78 -36.81 8.62
N SER A 3 13.98 -37.30 9.86
CA SER A 3 13.15 -36.92 11.02
C SER A 3 13.76 -35.86 11.94
N ALA A 4 15.02 -35.46 11.70
CA ALA A 4 15.75 -34.49 12.49
C ALA A 4 16.00 -33.19 11.71
N ILE A 5 14.98 -32.67 11.01
CA ILE A 5 14.87 -31.21 10.91
C ILE A 5 14.69 -30.75 12.34
N THR A 6 15.80 -30.37 12.97
CA THR A 6 15.93 -30.24 14.42
C THR A 6 14.92 -29.22 14.93
N THR A 7 14.29 -29.50 16.07
CA THR A 7 13.39 -28.57 16.79
C THR A 7 13.96 -27.16 16.91
N VAL A 8 15.29 -27.04 16.96
CA VAL A 8 16.04 -25.77 16.93
C VAL A 8 15.82 -24.96 15.64
N GLN A 9 15.87 -25.59 14.46
CA GLN A 9 15.60 -24.90 13.19
C GLN A 9 14.15 -24.40 13.13
N ARG A 10 13.19 -25.20 13.60
CA ARG A 10 11.78 -24.81 13.66
C ARG A 10 11.55 -23.59 14.57
N LYS A 11 12.23 -23.53 15.72
CA LYS A 11 12.18 -22.37 16.63
C LYS A 11 12.74 -21.09 15.97
N SER A 12 13.87 -21.20 15.26
CA SER A 12 14.49 -20.06 14.57
C SER A 12 13.59 -19.45 13.49
N TYR A 13 12.91 -20.28 12.70
CA TYR A 13 12.00 -19.79 11.65
C TYR A 13 10.73 -19.13 12.19
N LEU A 14 10.20 -19.65 13.29
CA LEU A 14 9.08 -19.02 13.98
C LEU A 14 9.46 -17.65 14.56
N ALA A 15 10.70 -17.48 15.01
CA ALA A 15 11.22 -16.18 15.40
C ALA A 15 11.30 -15.22 14.20
N GLY A 16 11.82 -15.67 13.05
CA GLY A 16 11.91 -14.83 11.85
C GLY A 16 10.57 -14.30 11.35
N SER A 17 9.53 -15.15 11.29
CA SER A 17 8.17 -14.69 10.95
C SER A 17 7.59 -13.69 11.96
N THR A 18 7.93 -13.79 13.26
CA THR A 18 7.53 -12.78 14.25
C THR A 18 8.19 -11.44 13.96
N LEU A 19 9.49 -11.44 13.63
CA LEU A 19 10.22 -10.21 13.30
C LEU A 19 9.58 -9.49 12.11
N VAL A 20 9.24 -10.22 11.05
CA VAL A 20 8.56 -9.62 9.88
C VAL A 20 7.19 -9.03 10.25
N LEU A 21 6.40 -9.73 11.06
CA LEU A 21 5.10 -9.22 11.52
C LEU A 21 5.23 -7.99 12.43
N LEU A 22 6.25 -7.96 13.29
CA LEU A 22 6.54 -6.78 14.12
C LEU A 22 7.00 -5.61 13.26
N ALA A 23 7.86 -5.83 12.28
CA ALA A 23 8.29 -4.81 11.34
C ALA A 23 7.09 -4.21 10.59
N PHE A 24 6.20 -5.04 10.06
CA PHE A 24 4.95 -4.58 9.45
C PHE A 24 4.08 -3.78 10.43
N ALA A 25 3.93 -4.26 11.68
CA ALA A 25 3.14 -3.60 12.70
C ALA A 25 3.66 -2.19 13.05
N THR A 26 4.98 -1.96 13.01
CA THR A 26 5.54 -0.62 13.27
C THR A 26 5.09 0.42 12.24
N ALA A 27 4.99 0.05 10.96
CA ALA A 27 4.44 0.94 9.94
C ALA A 27 2.90 1.04 10.05
N PHE A 28 2.22 -0.09 10.29
CA PHE A 28 0.77 -0.19 10.25
C PHE A 28 0.07 0.53 11.40
N PHE A 29 0.62 0.49 12.62
CA PHE A 29 0.00 1.06 13.82
C PHE A 29 0.68 2.32 14.35
N SER A 30 1.74 2.82 13.71
CA SER A 30 2.46 4.02 14.19
C SER A 30 1.54 5.22 14.40
N ARG A 31 0.67 5.50 13.43
CA ARG A 31 -0.23 6.67 13.43
C ARG A 31 -1.25 6.67 14.56
N ILE A 32 -1.85 5.52 14.86
CA ILE A 32 -2.79 5.43 15.98
C ILE A 32 -2.08 5.52 17.33
N LEU A 33 -0.81 5.08 17.43
CA LEU A 33 -0.01 5.24 18.64
C LEU A 33 0.40 6.71 18.86
N ASP A 34 0.84 7.39 17.80
CA ASP A 34 1.09 8.84 17.81
C ASP A 34 -0.17 9.62 18.24
N SER A 35 -1.32 9.27 17.65
CA SER A 35 -2.63 9.85 18.01
C SER A 35 -3.06 9.54 19.44
N ALA A 36 -2.55 8.46 20.04
CA ALA A 36 -2.78 8.11 21.45
C ALA A 36 -1.79 8.80 22.41
N GLY A 37 -0.89 9.64 21.91
CA GLY A 37 0.06 10.43 22.70
C GLY A 37 1.51 9.92 22.66
N ALA A 38 1.84 8.93 21.83
CA ALA A 38 3.24 8.57 21.60
C ALA A 38 3.97 9.72 20.87
N PRO A 39 5.29 9.89 21.04
CA PRO A 39 6.05 10.90 20.31
C PRO A 39 5.99 10.66 18.79
N SER A 40 5.91 11.74 18.03
CA SER A 40 5.73 11.71 16.57
C SER A 40 6.85 10.98 15.82
N ALA A 41 8.03 10.83 16.44
CA ALA A 41 9.13 9.98 15.98
C ALA A 41 8.75 8.51 15.79
N ILE A 42 7.68 8.01 16.45
CA ILE A 42 7.19 6.64 16.26
C ILE A 42 6.75 6.37 14.81
N ASN A 43 6.34 7.41 14.07
CA ASN A 43 6.00 7.31 12.66
C ASN A 43 7.20 6.97 11.76
N PHE A 44 8.42 7.13 12.27
CA PHE A 44 9.67 6.83 11.56
C PHE A 44 10.29 5.50 12.00
N LEU A 45 9.72 4.85 13.03
CA LEU A 45 10.31 3.63 13.60
C LEU A 45 10.47 2.51 12.55
N HIS A 46 9.55 2.43 11.61
CA HIS A 46 9.58 1.41 10.56
C HIS A 46 10.80 1.52 9.65
N PHE A 47 11.31 2.74 9.40
CA PHE A 47 12.53 2.98 8.62
C PHE A 47 13.77 2.32 9.22
N LEU A 48 13.79 2.12 10.54
CA LEU A 48 14.85 1.37 11.21
C LEU A 48 14.48 -0.12 11.33
N VAL A 49 13.28 -0.41 11.81
CA VAL A 49 12.87 -1.77 12.16
C VAL A 49 12.78 -2.67 10.93
N ILE A 50 12.25 -2.18 9.80
CA ILE A 50 12.11 -2.97 8.58
C ILE A 50 13.49 -3.42 8.08
N PRO A 51 14.47 -2.54 7.78
CA PRO A 51 15.79 -2.98 7.33
C PRO A 51 16.50 -3.90 8.33
N VAL A 52 16.42 -3.62 9.63
CA VAL A 52 17.11 -4.43 10.66
C VAL A 52 16.49 -5.82 10.80
N PHE A 53 15.17 -5.91 10.97
CA PHE A 53 14.49 -7.18 11.16
C PHE A 53 14.47 -8.02 9.89
N CYS A 54 14.22 -7.38 8.74
CA CYS A 54 14.31 -8.05 7.44
C CYS A 54 15.74 -8.50 7.15
N GLY A 55 16.73 -7.64 7.38
CA GLY A 55 18.15 -7.96 7.22
C GLY A 55 18.57 -9.15 8.08
N GLN A 56 18.17 -9.18 9.35
CA GLN A 56 18.43 -10.32 10.23
C GLN A 56 17.82 -11.61 9.69
N VAL A 57 16.55 -11.58 9.24
CA VAL A 57 15.88 -12.75 8.66
C VAL A 57 16.59 -13.23 7.40
N ILE A 58 17.00 -12.32 6.52
CA ILE A 58 17.68 -12.67 5.27
C ILE A 58 19.07 -13.26 5.56
N LEU A 59 19.86 -12.64 6.46
CA LEU A 59 21.20 -13.11 6.81
C LEU A 59 21.18 -14.47 7.53
N THR A 60 20.12 -14.76 8.29
CA THR A 60 19.96 -16.04 8.99
C THR A 60 19.22 -17.10 8.19
N ALA A 61 18.71 -16.76 7.00
CA ALA A 61 17.98 -17.68 6.14
C ALA A 61 18.90 -18.80 5.63
N LYS A 62 18.57 -20.05 6.00
CA LYS A 62 19.29 -21.25 5.55
C LYS A 62 18.42 -22.04 4.59
N GLY A 63 19.06 -22.75 3.65
CA GLY A 63 18.36 -23.66 2.74
C GLY A 63 17.60 -23.00 1.59
N LEU A 64 17.95 -21.75 1.21
CA LEU A 64 17.35 -21.10 0.05
C LEU A 64 17.62 -21.88 -1.24
N SER A 65 16.55 -22.18 -1.98
CA SER A 65 16.65 -22.80 -3.31
C SER A 65 17.36 -21.88 -4.30
N ARG A 66 17.95 -22.44 -5.37
CA ARG A 66 18.60 -21.66 -6.44
C ARG A 66 17.68 -20.57 -7.00
N TYR A 67 16.40 -20.90 -7.18
CA TYR A 67 15.39 -19.93 -7.65
C TYR A 67 15.22 -18.75 -6.68
N GLN A 68 15.09 -19.02 -5.37
CA GLN A 68 14.96 -17.96 -4.35
C GLN A 68 16.18 -17.05 -4.31
N ARG A 69 17.39 -17.61 -4.39
CA ARG A 69 18.63 -16.82 -4.40
C ARG A 69 18.70 -15.90 -5.62
N VAL A 70 18.44 -16.43 -6.81
CA VAL A 70 18.44 -15.62 -8.04
C VAL A 70 17.40 -14.51 -7.95
N LEU A 71 16.21 -14.81 -7.44
CA LEU A 71 15.15 -13.81 -7.26
C LEU A 71 15.56 -12.71 -6.26
N ALA A 72 16.10 -13.09 -5.11
CA ALA A 72 16.62 -12.14 -4.12
C ALA A 72 17.73 -11.26 -4.72
N THR A 73 18.68 -11.87 -5.46
CA THR A 73 19.75 -11.12 -6.14
C THR A 73 19.20 -10.12 -7.15
N LYS A 74 18.19 -10.47 -7.95
CA LYS A 74 17.56 -9.52 -8.89
C LYS A 74 16.95 -8.32 -8.17
N LEU A 75 16.23 -8.56 -7.07
CA LEU A 75 15.66 -7.47 -6.27
C LEU A 75 16.73 -6.62 -5.58
N TYR A 76 17.81 -7.24 -5.06
CA TYR A 76 18.95 -6.49 -4.50
C TYR A 76 19.63 -5.61 -5.55
N LEU A 77 19.84 -6.11 -6.76
CA LEU A 77 20.40 -5.32 -7.86
C LEU A 77 19.48 -4.16 -8.23
N GLY A 78 18.16 -4.39 -8.28
CA GLY A 78 17.19 -3.33 -8.53
C GLY A 78 17.17 -2.25 -7.43
N LEU A 79 17.23 -2.66 -6.15
CA LEU A 79 17.35 -1.73 -5.01
C LEU A 79 18.68 -0.96 -5.05
N GLY A 80 19.78 -1.62 -5.38
CA GLY A 80 21.07 -0.99 -5.57
C GLY A 80 21.07 0.03 -6.71
N LEU A 81 20.40 -0.28 -7.82
CA LEU A 81 20.22 0.65 -8.94
C LEU A 81 19.38 1.87 -8.53
N LEU A 82 18.27 1.65 -7.82
CA LEU A 82 17.44 2.74 -7.32
C LEU A 82 18.23 3.67 -6.38
N LEU A 83 18.96 3.09 -5.42
CA LEU A 83 19.82 3.86 -4.51
C LEU A 83 20.92 4.63 -5.26
N ALA A 84 21.54 4.02 -6.27
CA ALA A 84 22.56 4.68 -7.08
C ALA A 84 21.98 5.90 -7.83
N VAL A 85 20.79 5.76 -8.41
CA VAL A 85 20.09 6.88 -9.07
C VAL A 85 19.75 7.99 -8.06
N MET A 86 19.27 7.63 -6.86
CA MET A 86 18.98 8.60 -5.79
C MET A 86 20.24 9.34 -5.32
N LEU A 87 21.37 8.65 -5.18
CA LEU A 87 22.64 9.27 -4.81
C LEU A 87 23.13 10.24 -5.88
N VAL A 88 23.08 9.85 -7.16
CA VAL A 88 23.47 10.74 -8.26
C VAL A 88 22.52 11.94 -8.33
N SER A 89 21.22 11.71 -8.20
CA SER A 89 20.21 12.77 -8.13
C SER A 89 20.46 13.74 -6.99
N ALA A 90 20.79 13.24 -5.80
CA ALA A 90 21.10 14.09 -4.65
C ALA A 90 22.37 14.91 -4.86
N ILE A 91 23.43 14.33 -5.43
CA ILE A 91 24.68 15.05 -5.73
C ILE A 91 24.46 16.14 -6.78
N VAL A 92 23.66 15.86 -7.82
CA VAL A 92 23.39 16.83 -8.90
C VAL A 92 22.53 18.00 -8.42
N ASN A 93 21.72 17.82 -7.38
CA ASN A 93 20.73 18.79 -6.92
C ASN A 93 20.90 19.23 -5.46
N ASP A 94 22.07 19.00 -4.88
CA ASP A 94 22.41 19.34 -3.49
C ASP A 94 21.36 18.85 -2.46
N ALA A 95 20.76 17.68 -2.69
CA ALA A 95 19.83 17.09 -1.74
C ALA A 95 20.58 16.41 -0.59
N GLY A 96 20.06 16.57 0.63
CA GLY A 96 20.66 16.01 1.83
C GLY A 96 20.72 14.49 1.83
N LEU A 97 21.71 13.91 2.51
CA LEU A 97 21.81 12.46 2.68
C LEU A 97 20.60 11.89 3.43
N ALA A 98 20.02 12.64 4.37
CA ALA A 98 18.78 12.25 5.04
C ALA A 98 17.63 12.08 4.04
N ASN A 99 17.53 12.95 3.03
CA ASN A 99 16.53 12.82 1.97
C ASN A 99 16.71 11.50 1.22
N VAL A 100 17.94 11.20 0.79
CA VAL A 100 18.27 9.94 0.08
C VAL A 100 17.85 8.72 0.90
N ILE A 101 18.25 8.67 2.17
CA ILE A 101 17.98 7.50 3.03
C ILE A 101 16.48 7.31 3.21
N ILE A 102 15.75 8.36 3.52
CA ILE A 102 14.32 8.27 3.81
C ILE A 102 13.52 7.96 2.54
N ASP A 103 13.82 8.62 1.44
CA ASP A 103 13.15 8.38 0.16
C ASP A 103 13.42 6.97 -0.37
N PHE A 104 14.68 6.50 -0.24
CA PHE A 104 15.04 5.13 -0.54
C PHE A 104 14.23 4.13 0.28
N LEU A 105 13.99 4.39 1.57
CA LEU A 105 13.21 3.49 2.39
C LEU A 105 11.71 3.57 2.06
N LEU A 106 11.16 4.76 1.80
CA LEU A 106 9.76 4.92 1.38
C LEU A 106 9.45 4.09 0.12
N LEU A 107 10.34 4.11 -0.87
CA LEU A 107 10.18 3.36 -2.12
C LEU A 107 10.70 1.91 -2.03
N GLY A 108 11.70 1.66 -1.19
CA GLY A 108 12.47 0.41 -1.15
C GLY A 108 11.98 -0.63 -0.13
N GLU A 109 11.39 -0.21 0.98
CA GLU A 109 10.88 -1.13 2.04
C GLU A 109 9.96 -2.25 1.52
N PRO A 110 9.02 -2.00 0.58
CA PRO A 110 8.20 -3.05 -0.01
C PRO A 110 9.05 -4.16 -0.64
N PHE A 111 10.12 -3.81 -1.34
CA PHE A 111 10.98 -4.79 -2.00
C PHE A 111 11.89 -5.51 -1.01
N ILE A 112 12.38 -4.83 0.04
CA ILE A 112 13.12 -5.46 1.15
C ILE A 112 12.23 -6.52 1.82
N LEU A 113 10.96 -6.20 2.03
CA LEU A 113 9.98 -7.11 2.64
C LEU A 113 9.64 -8.30 1.72
N LEU A 114 9.59 -8.10 0.39
CA LEU A 114 9.47 -9.20 -0.58
C LEU A 114 10.69 -10.13 -0.58
N ILE A 115 11.92 -9.58 -0.56
CA ILE A 115 13.15 -10.39 -0.43
C ILE A 115 13.11 -11.23 0.84
N THR A 116 12.70 -10.61 1.94
CA THR A 116 12.56 -11.28 3.24
C THR A 116 11.53 -12.40 3.19
N THR A 117 10.37 -12.11 2.61
CA THR A 117 9.32 -13.12 2.44
C THR A 117 9.79 -14.26 1.54
N ALA A 118 10.53 -13.98 0.45
CA ALA A 118 11.11 -15.01 -0.40
C ALA A 118 12.19 -15.84 0.31
N SER A 119 12.83 -15.27 1.33
CA SER A 119 13.89 -15.91 2.11
C SER A 119 13.38 -16.76 3.28
N LEU A 120 12.11 -16.61 3.66
CA LEU A 120 11.49 -17.44 4.68
C LEU A 120 11.24 -18.88 4.17
N PRO A 121 11.39 -19.89 5.03
CA PRO A 121 11.09 -21.27 4.67
C PRO A 121 9.59 -21.45 4.44
N VAL A 122 9.29 -22.33 3.48
CA VAL A 122 7.91 -22.58 3.05
C VAL A 122 7.29 -23.64 3.95
N THR A 123 6.60 -23.23 5.03
CA THR A 123 5.89 -24.15 5.93
C THR A 123 4.44 -23.73 6.16
N VAL A 124 3.59 -24.72 6.48
CA VAL A 124 2.14 -24.50 6.74
C VAL A 124 1.94 -23.57 7.93
N GLU A 125 2.69 -23.77 9.01
CA GLU A 125 2.55 -23.02 10.25
C GLU A 125 2.93 -21.55 10.07
N LEU A 126 3.98 -21.27 9.29
CA LEU A 126 4.41 -19.92 8.99
C LEU A 126 3.33 -19.19 8.21
N ILE A 127 2.80 -19.81 7.14
CA ILE A 127 1.74 -19.21 6.31
C ILE A 127 0.47 -18.98 7.13
N GLN A 128 0.06 -19.94 7.96
CA GLN A 128 -1.10 -19.79 8.85
C GLN A 128 -0.93 -18.67 9.87
N LYS A 129 0.28 -18.53 10.44
CA LYS A 129 0.60 -17.45 11.37
C LYS A 129 0.46 -16.10 10.68
N PHE A 130 1.09 -15.92 9.51
CA PHE A 130 0.96 -14.68 8.73
C PHE A 130 -0.50 -14.36 8.39
N ARG A 131 -1.26 -15.34 7.89
CA ARG A 131 -2.70 -15.19 7.60
C ARG A 131 -3.48 -14.71 8.82
N THR A 132 -3.31 -15.37 9.95
CA THR A 132 -4.02 -15.04 11.21
C THR A 132 -3.71 -13.62 11.67
N TRP A 133 -2.44 -13.24 11.69
CA TRP A 133 -2.02 -11.90 12.13
C TRP A 133 -2.47 -10.80 11.18
N LEU A 134 -2.31 -10.98 9.86
CA LEU A 134 -2.79 -10.01 8.88
C LEU A 134 -4.30 -9.81 8.93
N VAL A 135 -5.06 -10.90 9.07
CA VAL A 135 -6.52 -10.82 9.24
C VAL A 135 -6.86 -10.03 10.51
N GLY A 136 -6.15 -10.28 11.61
CA GLY A 136 -6.27 -9.48 12.82
C GLY A 136 -6.03 -8.00 12.56
N PHE A 137 -4.89 -7.64 11.96
CA PHE A 137 -4.52 -6.25 11.67
C PHE A 137 -5.53 -5.54 10.76
N PHE A 138 -5.95 -6.18 9.67
CA PHE A 138 -6.91 -5.58 8.73
C PHE A 138 -8.32 -5.49 9.30
N LEU A 139 -8.76 -6.46 10.11
CA LEU A 139 -10.03 -6.35 10.84
C LEU A 139 -9.98 -5.26 11.90
N THR A 140 -8.85 -5.08 12.59
CA THR A 140 -8.64 -3.94 13.48
C THR A 140 -8.76 -2.63 12.72
N ASN A 141 -8.16 -2.49 11.53
CA ASN A 141 -8.32 -1.29 10.71
C ASN A 141 -9.78 -0.99 10.37
N ILE A 142 -10.53 -1.99 9.90
CA ILE A 142 -11.96 -1.85 9.61
C ILE A 142 -12.72 -1.47 10.88
N ALA A 143 -12.47 -2.14 12.01
CA ALA A 143 -13.14 -1.85 13.27
C ALA A 143 -12.91 -0.41 13.75
N PHE A 144 -11.67 0.09 13.66
CA PHE A 144 -11.35 1.48 13.97
C PHE A 144 -12.08 2.45 13.05
N ALA A 145 -12.15 2.16 11.75
CA ALA A 145 -12.87 3.02 10.81
C ALA A 145 -14.38 3.09 11.11
N TYR A 146 -15.01 1.95 11.42
CA TYR A 146 -16.40 1.92 11.85
C TYR A 146 -16.62 2.69 13.16
N ALA A 147 -15.72 2.54 14.14
CA ALA A 147 -15.78 3.29 15.39
C ALA A 147 -15.66 4.80 15.13
N GLN A 148 -14.70 5.22 14.30
CA GLN A 148 -14.53 6.62 13.88
C GLN A 148 -15.76 7.16 13.16
N TYR A 149 -16.37 6.39 12.26
CA TYR A 149 -17.60 6.82 11.59
C TYR A 149 -18.74 7.05 12.59
N VAL A 150 -18.95 6.13 13.55
CA VAL A 150 -19.97 6.31 14.58
C VAL A 150 -19.67 7.54 15.45
N LEU A 151 -18.44 7.66 15.97
CA LEU A 151 -18.06 8.76 16.86
C LEU A 151 -18.13 10.12 16.16
N PHE A 152 -17.57 10.22 14.96
CA PHE A 152 -17.38 11.49 14.28
C PHE A 152 -18.56 11.86 13.41
N MET A 153 -19.10 10.94 12.61
CA MET A 153 -20.18 11.28 11.67
C MET A 153 -21.58 11.18 12.30
N ILE A 154 -21.82 10.16 13.14
CA ILE A 154 -23.15 9.96 13.75
C ILE A 154 -23.29 10.77 15.04
N LEU A 155 -22.33 10.64 15.96
CA LEU A 155 -22.36 11.33 17.26
C LEU A 155 -21.80 12.76 17.21
N LYS A 156 -21.29 13.20 16.05
CA LYS A 156 -20.76 14.55 15.82
C LYS A 156 -19.65 14.96 16.79
N MET A 157 -18.89 14.00 17.32
CA MET A 157 -17.77 14.24 18.22
C MET A 157 -16.51 14.63 17.44
N HIS A 158 -16.63 15.62 16.55
CA HIS A 158 -15.54 16.00 15.66
C HIS A 158 -14.39 16.63 16.46
N PRO A 159 -13.15 16.10 16.36
CA PRO A 159 -12.02 16.63 17.10
C PRO A 159 -11.53 17.99 16.59
N LYS A 160 -11.87 18.34 15.34
CA LYS A 160 -11.71 19.66 14.73
C LYS A 160 -12.96 19.93 13.90
N ALA A 161 -13.36 21.17 13.66
CA ALA A 161 -14.44 21.46 12.70
C ALA A 161 -13.86 21.51 11.26
N GLY A 162 -14.59 20.99 10.27
CA GLY A 162 -14.33 21.26 8.85
C GLY A 162 -13.41 20.29 8.07
N ASN A 163 -12.93 19.19 8.64
CA ASN A 163 -12.18 18.17 7.88
C ASN A 163 -13.13 17.01 7.48
N PRO A 164 -13.47 16.79 6.20
CA PRO A 164 -14.37 15.70 5.82
C PRO A 164 -13.79 14.29 6.03
N ASP A 165 -12.47 14.17 6.19
CA ASP A 165 -11.73 12.90 6.10
C ASP A 165 -11.45 12.25 7.46
N TYR A 166 -12.42 12.23 8.39
CA TYR A 166 -12.22 11.72 9.75
C TYR A 166 -12.14 10.19 9.86
N VAL A 167 -12.64 9.45 8.88
CA VAL A 167 -12.67 7.98 8.89
C VAL A 167 -11.39 7.45 8.23
N GLN A 168 -10.39 7.15 9.05
CA GLN A 168 -9.02 6.82 8.62
C GLN A 168 -8.51 5.48 9.18
N GLY A 169 -9.33 4.72 9.90
CA GLY A 169 -8.94 3.49 10.56
C GLY A 169 -7.71 3.69 11.47
N VAL A 170 -6.74 2.78 11.37
CA VAL A 170 -5.47 2.84 12.14
C VAL A 170 -4.50 3.92 11.62
N PHE A 171 -4.76 4.49 10.44
CA PHE A 171 -3.95 5.54 9.83
C PHE A 171 -4.42 6.95 10.21
N TYR A 172 -5.04 7.07 11.38
CA TYR A 172 -5.62 8.31 11.88
C TYR A 172 -4.58 9.43 12.00
N HIS A 173 -5.00 10.64 11.62
CA HIS A 173 -4.16 11.83 11.53
C HIS A 173 -3.02 11.76 10.50
N SER A 174 -3.15 10.89 9.50
CA SER A 174 -2.31 10.93 8.30
C SER A 174 -2.97 11.79 7.22
N GLY A 175 -2.18 12.56 6.47
CA GLY A 175 -2.70 13.45 5.40
C GLY A 175 -3.55 12.72 4.35
N ALA A 176 -3.27 11.43 4.11
CA ALA A 176 -4.02 10.57 3.19
C ALA A 176 -4.73 9.40 3.89
N GLY A 177 -4.88 9.46 5.22
CA GLY A 177 -5.25 8.32 6.06
C GLY A 177 -6.54 7.63 5.63
N HIS A 178 -7.55 8.40 5.23
CA HIS A 178 -8.84 7.88 4.74
C HIS A 178 -8.67 7.00 3.49
N VAL A 179 -7.87 7.46 2.51
CA VAL A 179 -7.62 6.72 1.27
C VAL A 179 -6.79 5.47 1.54
N VAL A 180 -5.74 5.60 2.35
CA VAL A 180 -4.82 4.51 2.69
C VAL A 180 -5.59 3.41 3.41
N SER A 181 -6.38 3.78 4.42
CA SER A 181 -7.21 2.87 5.19
C SER A 181 -8.23 2.15 4.33
N ALA A 182 -8.98 2.88 3.49
CA ALA A 182 -9.95 2.29 2.58
C ALA A 182 -9.30 1.37 1.55
N SER A 183 -8.13 1.73 1.02
CA SER A 183 -7.36 0.92 0.07
C SER A 183 -6.90 -0.41 0.68
N VAL A 184 -6.36 -0.35 1.91
CA VAL A 184 -5.97 -1.54 2.68
C VAL A 184 -7.19 -2.42 2.95
N SER A 185 -8.31 -1.83 3.40
CA SER A 185 -9.53 -2.59 3.68
C SER A 185 -10.09 -3.26 2.44
N LEU A 186 -10.20 -2.56 1.30
CA LEU A 186 -10.74 -3.15 0.08
C LEU A 186 -9.82 -4.23 -0.49
N THR A 187 -8.49 -4.03 -0.42
CA THR A 187 -7.50 -5.07 -0.76
C THR A 187 -7.71 -6.31 0.12
N PHE A 188 -7.81 -6.12 1.43
CA PHE A 188 -8.07 -7.21 2.38
C PHE A 188 -9.39 -7.90 2.10
N GLY A 189 -10.47 -7.15 1.84
CA GLY A 189 -11.77 -7.69 1.51
C GLY A 189 -11.71 -8.60 0.28
N ALA A 190 -11.07 -8.14 -0.79
CA ALA A 190 -10.88 -8.92 -2.02
C ALA A 190 -10.03 -10.18 -1.76
N TYR A 191 -8.93 -10.03 -1.01
CA TYR A 191 -8.09 -11.15 -0.61
C TYR A 191 -8.86 -12.20 0.21
N TYR A 192 -9.60 -11.76 1.22
CA TYR A 192 -10.39 -12.63 2.09
C TYR A 192 -11.49 -13.34 1.31
N PHE A 193 -12.18 -12.64 0.41
CA PHE A 193 -13.24 -13.20 -0.42
C PHE A 193 -12.76 -14.35 -1.31
N VAL A 194 -11.58 -14.19 -1.93
CA VAL A 194 -11.01 -15.18 -2.86
C VAL A 194 -10.33 -16.35 -2.11
N ASN A 195 -9.62 -16.06 -1.02
CA ASN A 195 -8.72 -17.03 -0.39
C ASN A 195 -9.30 -17.74 0.84
N ALA A 196 -10.32 -17.19 1.51
CA ALA A 196 -10.96 -17.85 2.67
C ALA A 196 -11.95 -18.95 2.26
N ARG A 197 -11.57 -19.84 1.33
CA ARG A 197 -12.44 -20.85 0.71
C ARG A 197 -13.05 -21.86 1.68
N ALA A 198 -12.45 -22.05 2.85
CA ALA A 198 -12.99 -22.89 3.91
C ALA A 198 -14.27 -22.31 4.55
N LEU A 199 -14.49 -21.00 4.41
CA LEU A 199 -15.68 -20.33 4.93
C LEU A 199 -16.79 -20.27 3.87
N PRO A 200 -18.07 -20.35 4.29
CA PRO A 200 -19.19 -20.20 3.38
C PRO A 200 -19.16 -18.83 2.71
N ILE A 201 -19.69 -18.77 1.49
CA ILE A 201 -19.61 -17.58 0.63
C ILE A 201 -20.24 -16.33 1.28
N TRP A 202 -21.29 -16.49 2.09
CA TRP A 202 -21.96 -15.38 2.76
C TRP A 202 -21.05 -14.68 3.80
N LEU A 203 -20.24 -15.42 4.56
CA LEU A 203 -19.28 -14.83 5.51
C LEU A 203 -18.19 -14.04 4.79
N ARG A 204 -17.70 -14.60 3.67
CA ARG A 204 -16.74 -13.93 2.80
C ARG A 204 -17.32 -12.66 2.20
N ALA A 205 -18.56 -12.72 1.73
CA ALA A 205 -19.28 -11.58 1.18
C ALA A 205 -19.49 -10.49 2.25
N ILE A 206 -19.84 -10.83 3.49
CA ILE A 206 -19.97 -9.85 4.58
C ILE A 206 -18.66 -9.10 4.82
N VAL A 207 -17.51 -9.78 4.87
CA VAL A 207 -16.21 -9.12 5.07
C VAL A 207 -15.88 -8.19 3.89
N PHE A 208 -16.12 -8.66 2.66
CA PHE A 208 -15.92 -7.83 1.47
C PHE A 208 -16.84 -6.60 1.44
N LEU A 209 -18.13 -6.79 1.73
CA LEU A 209 -19.11 -5.71 1.80
C LEU A 209 -18.81 -4.73 2.94
N GLY A 210 -18.32 -5.21 4.09
CA GLY A 210 -17.87 -4.36 5.19
C GLY A 210 -16.65 -3.52 4.82
N ALA A 211 -15.68 -4.10 4.10
CA ALA A 211 -14.54 -3.37 3.56
C ALA A 211 -14.96 -2.32 2.50
N PHE A 212 -15.90 -2.68 1.63
CA PHE A 212 -16.46 -1.78 0.63
C PHE A 212 -17.26 -0.64 1.28
N TRP A 213 -18.04 -0.94 2.32
CA TRP A 213 -18.78 0.06 3.07
C TRP A 213 -17.86 1.01 3.82
N HIS A 214 -16.74 0.52 4.38
CA HIS A 214 -15.70 1.38 4.93
C HIS A 214 -15.17 2.38 3.89
N MET A 215 -14.87 1.95 2.66
CA MET A 215 -14.45 2.88 1.60
C MET A 215 -15.48 4.00 1.35
N LEU A 216 -16.79 3.68 1.37
CA LEU A 216 -17.86 4.67 1.23
C LEU A 216 -17.91 5.63 2.44
N MET A 217 -17.81 5.10 3.66
CA MET A 217 -17.79 5.91 4.89
C MET A 217 -16.61 6.86 4.96
N ALA A 218 -15.48 6.50 4.34
CA ALA A 218 -14.26 7.30 4.28
C ALA A 218 -14.22 8.29 3.10
N ASP A 219 -15.29 8.39 2.30
CA ASP A 219 -15.33 9.14 1.02
C ASP A 219 -14.11 8.89 0.11
N ALA A 220 -13.58 7.66 0.14
CA ALA A 220 -12.36 7.28 -0.55
C ALA A 220 -12.65 6.77 -1.97
N LYS A 221 -13.51 7.46 -2.73
CA LYS A 221 -14.00 7.07 -4.06
C LYS A 221 -12.91 6.72 -5.08
N GLN A 222 -11.76 7.38 -4.98
CA GLN A 222 -10.56 7.14 -5.80
C GLN A 222 -9.96 5.74 -5.61
N VAL A 223 -10.25 5.08 -4.49
CA VAL A 223 -9.91 3.67 -4.26
C VAL A 223 -10.66 2.76 -5.23
N LEU A 224 -11.97 2.98 -5.40
CA LEU A 224 -12.78 2.21 -6.34
C LEU A 224 -12.28 2.41 -7.77
N LEU A 225 -12.01 3.65 -8.16
CA LEU A 225 -11.50 3.95 -9.50
C LEU A 225 -10.15 3.27 -9.76
N SER A 226 -9.23 3.32 -8.81
CA SER A 226 -7.92 2.65 -8.92
C SER A 226 -8.05 1.13 -9.06
N PHE A 227 -9.01 0.52 -8.34
CA PHE A 227 -9.33 -0.90 -8.48
C PHE A 227 -9.97 -1.23 -9.84
N LEU A 228 -10.82 -0.35 -10.38
CA LEU A 228 -11.40 -0.53 -11.72
C LEU A 228 -10.31 -0.47 -12.80
N VAL A 229 -9.41 0.52 -12.73
CA VAL A 229 -8.26 0.62 -13.65
C VAL A 229 -7.37 -0.62 -13.55
N ALA A 230 -7.08 -1.09 -12.33
CA ALA A 230 -6.33 -2.33 -12.12
C ALA A 230 -7.02 -3.55 -12.72
N GLY A 231 -8.35 -3.61 -12.65
CA GLY A 231 -9.18 -4.63 -13.29
C GLY A 231 -9.04 -4.59 -14.81
N VAL A 232 -9.10 -3.41 -15.42
CA VAL A 232 -8.88 -3.24 -16.87
C VAL A 232 -7.47 -3.69 -17.26
N CYS A 233 -6.43 -3.26 -16.53
CA CYS A 233 -5.06 -3.72 -16.75
C CYS A 233 -4.94 -5.25 -16.67
N LEU A 234 -5.58 -5.87 -15.67
CA LEU A 234 -5.61 -7.32 -15.54
C LEU A 234 -6.29 -7.99 -16.73
N LEU A 235 -7.43 -7.48 -17.18
CA LEU A 235 -8.16 -8.01 -18.34
C LEU A 235 -7.32 -7.93 -19.61
N ILE A 236 -6.58 -6.83 -19.81
CA ILE A 236 -5.64 -6.67 -20.94
C ILE A 236 -4.60 -7.81 -20.94
N THR A 237 -4.08 -8.21 -19.78
CA THR A 237 -3.12 -9.35 -19.70
C THR A 237 -3.73 -10.71 -20.05
N LYS A 238 -5.06 -10.80 -20.17
CA LYS A 238 -5.82 -12.03 -20.46
C LYS A 238 -6.35 -12.10 -21.88
N LEU A 239 -6.17 -11.06 -22.69
CA LEU A 239 -6.63 -11.04 -24.08
C LEU A 239 -5.84 -12.06 -24.91
N LYS A 240 -6.42 -13.24 -25.15
CA LYS A 240 -5.85 -14.22 -26.09
C LYS A 240 -6.48 -14.14 -27.47
N SER A 241 -7.71 -13.63 -27.56
CA SER A 241 -8.47 -13.52 -28.80
C SER A 241 -9.37 -12.28 -28.82
N ILE A 242 -9.73 -11.82 -30.02
CA ILE A 242 -10.68 -10.72 -30.22
C ILE A 242 -12.03 -11.05 -29.57
N GLY A 243 -12.48 -12.31 -29.62
CA GLY A 243 -13.75 -12.71 -28.99
C GLY A 243 -13.74 -12.57 -27.47
N GLU A 244 -12.62 -12.88 -26.79
CA GLU A 244 -12.47 -12.62 -25.36
C GLU A 244 -12.42 -11.12 -25.06
N ALA A 245 -11.76 -10.33 -25.91
CA ALA A 245 -11.72 -8.87 -25.78
C ALA A 245 -13.14 -8.27 -25.82
N VAL A 246 -13.98 -8.71 -26.75
CA VAL A 246 -15.37 -8.27 -26.87
C VAL A 246 -16.18 -8.64 -25.62
N LYS A 247 -16.01 -9.86 -25.07
CA LYS A 247 -16.71 -10.28 -23.85
C LYS A 247 -16.33 -9.41 -22.64
N TYR A 248 -15.04 -9.13 -22.47
CA TYR A 248 -14.57 -8.29 -21.38
C TYR A 248 -15.01 -6.83 -21.55
N LEU A 249 -14.94 -6.29 -22.77
CA LEU A 249 -15.44 -4.96 -23.07
C LEU A 249 -16.94 -4.84 -22.75
N LEU A 250 -17.76 -5.81 -23.16
CA LEU A 250 -19.18 -5.84 -22.85
C LEU A 250 -19.43 -5.86 -21.33
N GLY A 251 -18.71 -6.70 -20.60
CA GLY A 251 -18.78 -6.75 -19.14
C GLY A 251 -18.40 -5.43 -18.48
N SER A 252 -17.33 -4.77 -18.96
CA SER A 252 -16.91 -3.45 -18.50
C SER A 252 -17.96 -2.37 -18.80
N VAL A 253 -18.55 -2.37 -20.00
CA VAL A 253 -19.63 -1.42 -20.35
C VAL A 253 -20.83 -1.59 -19.44
N ILE A 254 -21.27 -2.83 -19.17
CA ILE A 254 -22.37 -3.10 -18.24
C ILE A 254 -22.03 -2.62 -16.83
N LEU A 255 -20.81 -2.89 -16.35
CA LEU A 255 -20.36 -2.43 -15.04
C LEU A 255 -20.35 -0.91 -14.94
N CYS A 256 -19.84 -0.21 -15.95
CA CYS A 256 -19.85 1.25 -16.03
C CYS A 256 -21.28 1.81 -16.07
N ALA A 257 -22.20 1.18 -16.81
CA ALA A 257 -23.59 1.58 -16.86
C ALA A 257 -24.30 1.42 -15.50
N VAL A 258 -24.07 0.31 -14.79
CA VAL A 258 -24.59 0.08 -13.44
C VAL A 258 -24.00 1.09 -12.46
N LEU A 259 -22.69 1.34 -12.51
CA LEU A 259 -22.06 2.34 -11.65
C LEU A 259 -22.61 3.73 -11.92
N TRP A 260 -22.77 4.11 -13.18
CA TRP A 260 -23.40 5.37 -13.58
C TRP A 260 -24.82 5.49 -13.03
N TRP A 261 -25.63 4.43 -13.18
CA TRP A 261 -26.97 4.39 -12.59
C TRP A 261 -26.93 4.58 -11.07
N CYS A 262 -26.01 3.92 -10.36
CA CYS A 262 -25.82 4.11 -8.93
C CYS A 262 -25.46 5.55 -8.56
N ILE A 263 -24.56 6.19 -9.31
CA ILE A 263 -24.16 7.60 -9.07
C ILE A 263 -25.36 8.55 -9.16
N GLN A 264 -26.28 8.29 -10.09
CA GLN A 264 -27.46 9.12 -10.31
C GLN A 264 -28.63 8.80 -9.37
N ASN A 265 -28.73 7.57 -8.84
CA ASN A 265 -29.93 7.09 -8.15
C ASN A 265 -29.69 6.69 -6.68
N VAL A 266 -28.45 6.47 -6.26
CA VAL A 266 -28.12 5.97 -4.91
C VAL A 266 -27.38 7.06 -4.14
N PRO A 267 -27.95 7.60 -3.04
CA PRO A 267 -27.33 8.69 -2.27
C PRO A 267 -25.91 8.39 -1.79
N ALA A 268 -25.59 7.13 -1.51
CA ALA A 268 -24.24 6.70 -1.11
C ALA A 268 -23.16 6.95 -2.19
N PHE A 269 -23.55 7.15 -3.45
CA PHE A 269 -22.65 7.43 -4.57
C PHE A 269 -22.68 8.91 -5.00
N ALA A 270 -23.42 9.79 -4.30
CA ALA A 270 -23.59 11.18 -4.69
C ALA A 270 -22.26 11.94 -4.82
N ALA A 271 -21.24 11.56 -4.03
CA ALA A 271 -19.91 12.16 -4.03
C ALA A 271 -19.15 12.01 -5.37
N PHE A 272 -19.55 11.06 -6.23
CA PHE A 272 -18.98 10.92 -7.57
C PHE A 272 -19.48 12.01 -8.55
N ASN A 273 -20.59 12.71 -8.25
CA ASN A 273 -21.09 13.79 -9.09
C ASN A 273 -20.15 15.00 -9.15
N THR A 274 -19.23 15.15 -8.19
CA THR A 274 -18.14 16.15 -8.28
C THR A 274 -17.23 15.89 -9.48
N TRP A 275 -17.05 14.62 -9.86
CA TRP A 275 -16.23 14.24 -11.02
C TRP A 275 -17.02 14.20 -12.33
N ALA A 276 -18.34 14.08 -12.28
CA ALA A 276 -19.20 13.99 -13.46
C ALA A 276 -19.53 15.39 -14.04
N ARG A 277 -18.54 16.29 -14.06
CA ARG A 277 -18.65 17.69 -14.51
C ARG A 277 -17.78 17.91 -15.75
N PRO A 278 -18.32 17.94 -16.97
CA PRO A 278 -17.50 18.10 -18.17
C PRO A 278 -16.60 19.35 -18.16
N GLU A 279 -17.05 20.43 -17.51
CA GLU A 279 -16.40 21.74 -17.45
C GLU A 279 -15.09 21.78 -16.63
N ILE A 280 -14.86 20.81 -15.73
CA ILE A 280 -13.59 20.74 -15.00
C ILE A 280 -12.48 20.07 -15.82
N TYR A 281 -12.85 19.43 -16.93
CA TYR A 281 -11.92 18.79 -17.86
C TYR A 281 -11.64 19.69 -19.07
N GLY A 282 -10.59 19.36 -19.84
CA GLY A 282 -10.10 20.17 -20.96
C GLY A 282 -8.73 20.79 -20.65
N ALA A 283 -8.08 21.42 -21.64
CA ALA A 283 -6.74 21.96 -21.47
C ALA A 283 -6.65 23.02 -20.34
N ASP A 284 -7.67 23.86 -20.26
CA ASP A 284 -7.81 24.92 -19.24
C ASP A 284 -8.80 24.56 -18.13
N GLY A 285 -9.27 23.30 -18.10
CA GLY A 285 -10.18 22.81 -17.07
C GLY A 285 -9.47 22.72 -15.72
N GLU A 286 -10.18 23.10 -14.64
CA GLU A 286 -9.63 23.15 -13.28
C GLU A 286 -8.93 21.84 -12.87
N ALA A 287 -9.55 20.69 -13.18
CA ALA A 287 -8.99 19.39 -12.83
C ALA A 287 -7.68 19.09 -13.58
N THR A 288 -7.60 19.48 -14.86
CA THR A 288 -6.39 19.32 -15.67
C THR A 288 -5.28 20.23 -15.16
N LEU A 289 -5.59 21.51 -14.91
CA LEU A 289 -4.63 22.49 -14.41
C LEU A 289 -4.08 22.10 -13.05
N LEU A 290 -4.95 21.68 -12.13
CA LEU A 290 -4.56 21.21 -10.81
C LEU A 290 -3.72 19.93 -10.91
N LYS A 291 -4.21 18.90 -11.61
CA LYS A 291 -3.51 17.61 -11.69
C LYS A 291 -2.14 17.72 -12.35
N SER A 292 -2.03 18.53 -13.38
CA SER A 292 -0.78 18.76 -14.11
C SER A 292 0.15 19.77 -13.44
N ALA A 293 -0.24 20.41 -12.32
CA ALA A 293 0.55 21.47 -11.70
C ALA A 293 2.00 21.03 -11.40
N ALA A 294 2.18 19.82 -10.85
CA ALA A 294 3.52 19.26 -10.62
C ALA A 294 4.34 19.14 -11.92
N LEU A 295 3.72 18.63 -12.98
CA LEU A 295 4.37 18.45 -14.29
C LEU A 295 4.71 19.77 -14.98
N ARG A 296 4.03 20.86 -14.62
CA ARG A 296 4.31 22.22 -15.13
C ARG A 296 5.33 22.96 -14.27
N ILE A 297 5.31 22.78 -12.95
CA ILE A 297 6.16 23.51 -12.00
C ILE A 297 7.56 22.87 -11.92
N ILE A 298 7.67 21.55 -11.84
CA ILE A 298 8.98 20.89 -11.69
C ILE A 298 9.98 21.29 -12.80
N PRO A 299 9.62 21.26 -14.11
CA PRO A 299 10.56 21.60 -15.17
C PRO A 299 11.07 23.05 -15.14
N THR A 300 10.38 23.99 -14.48
CA THR A 300 10.84 25.38 -14.38
C THR A 300 12.07 25.53 -13.48
N TYR A 301 12.42 24.49 -12.73
CA TYR A 301 13.60 24.42 -11.87
C TYR A 301 14.72 23.57 -12.46
N TYR A 302 14.60 23.14 -13.72
CA TYR A 302 15.67 22.39 -14.36
C TYR A 302 16.79 23.35 -14.78
N GLU A 303 17.93 23.24 -14.11
CA GLU A 303 19.12 24.04 -14.38
C GLU A 303 20.04 23.38 -15.41
N SER A 304 19.88 22.07 -15.65
CA SER A 304 20.69 21.30 -16.59
C SER A 304 19.90 20.18 -17.29
N PRO A 305 20.41 19.66 -18.43
CA PRO A 305 19.84 18.46 -19.05
C PRO A 305 19.87 17.21 -18.16
N LEU A 306 20.73 17.17 -17.14
CA LEU A 306 20.79 16.04 -16.19
C LEU A 306 19.52 15.95 -15.34
N ASN A 307 18.82 17.06 -15.11
CA ASN A 307 17.58 17.07 -14.33
C ASN A 307 16.47 16.25 -14.99
N TRP A 308 16.47 16.09 -16.33
CA TRP A 308 15.54 15.18 -16.99
C TRP A 308 15.79 13.71 -16.62
N PHE A 309 17.06 13.34 -16.41
CA PHE A 309 17.44 11.96 -16.12
C PHE A 309 17.40 11.64 -14.64
N PHE A 310 17.74 12.61 -13.79
CA PHE A 310 17.92 12.44 -12.34
C PHE A 310 16.97 13.27 -11.48
N GLY A 311 16.10 14.10 -12.04
CA GLY A 311 15.14 14.90 -11.28
C GLY A 311 15.79 16.06 -10.54
N LEU A 312 15.13 16.53 -9.48
CA LEU A 312 15.52 17.66 -8.62
C LEU A 312 16.09 17.23 -7.26
N GLY A 313 16.31 15.93 -7.04
CA GLY A 313 16.79 15.41 -5.77
C GLY A 313 15.69 14.71 -4.97
N PRO A 314 16.01 13.63 -4.23
CA PRO A 314 15.07 12.98 -3.31
C PRO A 314 14.41 13.98 -2.35
N GLY A 315 13.10 13.95 -2.22
CA GLY A 315 12.36 14.81 -1.30
C GLY A 315 12.31 16.30 -1.69
N HIS A 316 12.71 16.69 -2.90
CA HIS A 316 12.66 18.07 -3.36
C HIS A 316 11.40 18.40 -4.19
N THR A 317 10.57 17.41 -4.53
CA THR A 317 9.35 17.61 -5.31
C THR A 317 8.08 17.10 -4.60
N VAL A 318 7.16 16.49 -5.35
CA VAL A 318 5.77 16.25 -4.94
C VAL A 318 5.51 14.86 -4.40
N GLY A 319 6.55 14.04 -4.24
CA GLY A 319 6.48 12.77 -3.52
C GLY A 319 6.10 12.98 -2.06
N ARG A 320 5.80 11.92 -1.33
CA ARG A 320 5.42 11.99 0.09
C ARG A 320 6.46 12.74 0.93
N LEU A 321 7.75 12.48 0.68
CA LEU A 321 8.85 13.08 1.44
C LEU A 321 8.83 14.61 1.30
N GLY A 322 8.95 15.11 0.07
CA GLY A 322 9.01 16.55 -0.22
C GLY A 322 7.66 17.27 -0.08
N GLY A 323 6.58 16.58 -0.47
CA GLY A 323 5.22 17.11 -0.46
C GLY A 323 4.77 17.54 0.93
N TRP A 324 5.02 16.75 1.98
CA TRP A 324 4.58 17.13 3.34
C TRP A 324 5.38 16.54 4.48
N MET A 325 6.19 15.49 4.26
CA MET A 325 6.87 14.86 5.38
C MET A 325 8.01 15.73 5.91
N ILE A 326 8.82 16.34 5.05
CA ILE A 326 9.91 17.22 5.47
C ILE A 326 9.36 18.43 6.23
N SER A 327 8.32 19.09 5.72
CA SER A 327 7.73 20.25 6.38
C SER A 327 7.03 19.87 7.71
N GLY A 328 6.29 18.77 7.74
CA GLY A 328 5.57 18.30 8.93
C GLY A 328 6.49 17.78 10.04
N TYR A 329 7.70 17.36 9.71
CA TYR A 329 8.67 16.78 10.65
C TYR A 329 10.02 17.49 10.62
N TRP A 330 10.05 18.77 10.24
CA TRP A 330 11.29 19.51 10.04
C TRP A 330 12.21 19.48 11.26
N SER A 331 11.65 19.67 12.46
CA SER A 331 12.40 19.64 13.72
C SER A 331 13.10 18.30 14.00
N LEU A 332 12.64 17.19 13.40
CA LEU A 332 13.28 15.89 13.51
C LEU A 332 14.28 15.64 12.37
N LEU A 333 14.04 16.20 11.19
CA LEU A 333 14.75 15.87 9.95
C LEU A 333 15.89 16.84 9.63
N GLU A 334 15.74 18.12 9.96
CA GLU A 334 16.79 19.15 9.80
C GLU A 334 18.10 18.77 10.50
N PRO A 335 18.11 18.33 11.78
CA PRO A 335 19.35 17.96 12.46
C PRO A 335 20.06 16.75 11.83
N LEU A 336 19.35 15.97 11.03
CA LEU A 336 19.90 14.83 10.29
C LEU A 336 20.46 15.24 8.91
N GLY A 337 20.38 16.52 8.55
CA GLY A 337 20.83 17.07 7.28
C GLY A 337 19.80 16.94 6.16
N ALA A 338 18.50 16.97 6.48
CA ALA A 338 17.47 17.06 5.46
C ALA A 338 17.43 18.46 4.83
N THR A 339 17.11 18.51 3.53
CA THR A 339 17.03 19.76 2.74
C THR A 339 15.62 19.96 2.19
N MET A 340 15.24 21.22 1.99
CA MET A 340 13.98 21.61 1.34
C MET A 340 14.24 22.27 -0.01
N HIS A 341 13.26 22.18 -0.90
CA HIS A 341 13.24 22.86 -2.18
C HIS A 341 11.94 23.68 -2.30
N PRO A 342 11.86 24.75 -3.13
CA PRO A 342 10.64 25.57 -3.26
C PRO A 342 9.47 24.91 -4.01
N VAL A 343 9.74 23.89 -4.83
CA VAL A 343 8.72 23.20 -5.65
C VAL A 343 7.50 22.71 -4.86
N PRO A 344 7.63 21.98 -3.73
CA PRO A 344 6.48 21.47 -2.99
C PRO A 344 5.57 22.60 -2.52
N ASN A 345 6.14 23.73 -2.08
CA ASN A 345 5.38 24.90 -1.63
C ASN A 345 4.60 25.55 -2.78
N GLN A 346 5.19 25.64 -3.97
CA GLN A 346 4.50 26.18 -5.15
C GLN A 346 3.39 25.27 -5.64
N VAL A 347 3.58 23.95 -5.54
CA VAL A 347 2.55 22.98 -5.86
C VAL A 347 1.40 23.04 -4.86
N TRP A 348 1.69 23.18 -3.56
CA TRP A 348 0.65 23.44 -2.55
C TRP A 348 -0.07 24.77 -2.75
N ALA A 349 0.64 25.81 -3.20
CA ALA A 349 0.00 27.08 -3.57
C ALA A 349 -0.99 26.88 -4.73
N ALA A 350 -0.65 26.07 -5.74
CA ALA A 350 -1.58 25.70 -6.80
C ALA A 350 -2.78 24.88 -6.29
N VAL A 351 -2.58 24.02 -5.29
CA VAL A 351 -3.70 23.32 -4.61
C VAL A 351 -4.63 24.31 -3.91
N GLY A 352 -4.08 25.22 -3.11
CA GLY A 352 -4.87 26.21 -2.36
C GLY A 352 -5.55 27.28 -3.22
N GLN A 353 -5.06 27.51 -4.45
CA GLN A 353 -5.70 28.40 -5.43
C GLN A 353 -6.87 27.73 -6.16
N SER A 354 -6.94 26.39 -6.13
CA SER A 354 -7.94 25.63 -6.86
C SER A 354 -9.10 25.25 -5.95
N TRP A 355 -10.33 25.48 -6.39
CA TRP A 355 -11.52 25.09 -5.62
C TRP A 355 -11.68 23.57 -5.54
N LEU A 356 -11.05 22.82 -6.45
CA LEU A 356 -10.97 21.36 -6.39
C LEU A 356 -9.96 20.83 -5.36
N GLY A 357 -9.01 21.68 -4.93
CA GLY A 357 -7.89 21.28 -4.06
C GLY A 357 -8.37 20.66 -2.74
N ASP A 358 -9.37 21.29 -2.13
CA ASP A 358 -9.95 20.86 -0.86
C ASP A 358 -11.13 19.89 -1.02
N GLN A 359 -11.56 19.61 -2.26
CA GLN A 359 -12.73 18.77 -2.54
C GLN A 359 -12.39 17.37 -3.04
N SER A 360 -11.22 17.17 -3.67
CA SER A 360 -10.88 15.86 -4.19
C SER A 360 -9.38 15.59 -4.30
N SER A 361 -8.93 14.58 -3.56
CA SER A 361 -7.58 14.02 -3.68
C SER A 361 -7.30 13.35 -5.03
N MET A 362 -8.33 13.05 -5.84
CA MET A 362 -8.17 12.49 -7.19
C MET A 362 -7.32 13.38 -8.10
N PHE A 363 -7.57 14.68 -8.01
CA PHE A 363 -6.90 15.68 -8.84
C PHE A 363 -5.66 16.26 -8.18
N SER A 364 -5.25 15.75 -7.02
CA SER A 364 -4.06 16.23 -6.33
C SER A 364 -2.82 16.13 -7.25
N PRO A 365 -2.03 17.21 -7.38
CA PRO A 365 -0.74 17.17 -8.08
C PRO A 365 0.32 16.39 -7.30
N LEU A 366 0.04 16.01 -6.05
CA LEU A 366 0.95 15.25 -5.18
C LEU A 366 0.69 13.74 -5.34
N PHE A 367 1.13 13.18 -6.47
CA PHE A 367 0.92 11.77 -6.81
C PHE A 367 2.22 11.02 -7.05
N GLY A 368 2.23 9.72 -6.73
CA GLY A 368 3.45 8.90 -6.63
C GLY A 368 4.33 8.91 -7.89
N TRP A 369 3.74 8.81 -9.09
CA TRP A 369 4.54 8.85 -10.33
C TRP A 369 5.20 10.20 -10.58
N ALA A 370 4.52 11.31 -10.27
CA ALA A 370 5.13 12.64 -10.36
C ALA A 370 6.17 12.87 -9.27
N GLY A 371 6.01 12.28 -8.09
CA GLY A 371 7.02 12.30 -7.03
C GLY A 371 8.31 11.58 -7.46
N ILE A 372 8.20 10.32 -7.90
CA ILE A 372 9.35 9.53 -8.37
C ILE A 372 10.04 10.23 -9.56
N TRP A 373 9.28 10.72 -10.53
CA TRP A 373 9.84 11.44 -11.67
C TRP A 373 10.47 12.78 -11.27
N GLY A 374 9.80 13.55 -10.43
CA GLY A 374 10.27 14.85 -10.00
C GLY A 374 11.56 14.77 -9.21
N ASP A 375 11.63 13.80 -8.29
CA ASP A 375 12.79 13.60 -7.44
C ASP A 375 13.94 12.92 -8.19
N LEU A 376 13.65 11.90 -9.02
CA LEU A 376 14.66 10.96 -9.55
C LEU A 376 14.76 10.90 -11.07
N GLY A 377 13.94 11.67 -11.79
CA GLY A 377 13.91 11.74 -13.25
C GLY A 377 13.47 10.43 -13.94
N TRP A 378 13.72 10.35 -15.25
CA TRP A 378 13.38 9.16 -16.04
C TRP A 378 14.14 7.90 -15.61
N LEU A 379 15.39 8.04 -15.13
CA LEU A 379 16.15 6.89 -14.65
C LEU A 379 15.59 6.34 -13.34
N GLY A 380 15.07 7.20 -12.47
CA GLY A 380 14.37 6.78 -11.26
C GLY A 380 13.11 5.98 -11.56
N ILE A 381 12.28 6.47 -12.50
CA ILE A 381 11.11 5.72 -12.97
C ILE A 381 11.54 4.37 -13.54
N ALA A 382 12.58 4.32 -14.38
CA ALA A 382 13.05 3.07 -14.96
C ALA A 382 13.55 2.08 -13.89
N ALA A 383 14.30 2.55 -12.89
CA ALA A 383 14.78 1.73 -11.77
C ALA A 383 13.62 1.18 -10.93
N TYR A 384 12.62 2.02 -10.63
CA TYR A 384 11.43 1.59 -9.88
C TYR A 384 10.57 0.60 -10.69
N LEU A 385 10.35 0.86 -11.99
CA LEU A 385 9.62 -0.05 -12.88
C LEU A 385 10.35 -1.39 -13.04
N TYR A 386 11.69 -1.40 -13.04
CA TYR A 386 12.45 -2.64 -13.05
C TYR A 386 12.12 -3.54 -11.84
N LEU A 387 12.07 -2.95 -10.64
CA LEU A 387 11.64 -3.65 -9.42
C LEU A 387 10.18 -4.13 -9.51
N ALA A 388 9.28 -3.29 -10.03
CA ALA A 388 7.88 -3.63 -10.25
C ALA A 388 7.70 -4.79 -11.25
N VAL A 389 8.46 -4.81 -12.34
CA VAL A 389 8.44 -5.87 -13.35
C VAL A 389 8.96 -7.19 -12.77
N ILE A 390 10.05 -7.17 -11.99
CA ILE A 390 10.53 -8.37 -11.27
C ILE A 390 9.41 -8.92 -10.36
N THR A 391 8.75 -8.03 -9.62
CA THR A 391 7.65 -8.39 -8.71
C THR A 391 6.48 -9.01 -9.48
N LEU A 392 6.06 -8.38 -10.58
CA LEU A 392 4.97 -8.86 -11.41
C LEU A 392 5.27 -10.23 -12.04
N GLN A 393 6.49 -10.45 -12.52
CA GLN A 393 6.86 -11.69 -13.19
C GLN A 393 7.09 -12.86 -12.22
N HIS A 394 7.65 -12.59 -11.04
CA HIS A 394 8.16 -13.64 -10.16
C HIS A 394 7.35 -13.84 -8.87
N PHE A 395 6.64 -12.82 -8.40
CA PHE A 395 5.79 -12.90 -7.22
C PHE A 395 4.31 -13.01 -7.59
N CYS A 396 3.84 -12.31 -8.63
CA CYS A 396 2.43 -12.27 -9.01
C CYS A 396 2.04 -13.44 -9.92
N LEU A 397 2.07 -14.65 -9.36
CA LEU A 397 1.81 -15.89 -10.09
C LEU A 397 0.30 -16.15 -10.33
N ASP A 398 -0.57 -15.46 -9.61
CA ASP A 398 -2.02 -15.53 -9.72
C ASP A 398 -2.63 -14.15 -10.07
N ASP A 399 -3.88 -14.17 -10.51
CA ASP A 399 -4.56 -12.98 -11.00
C ASP A 399 -4.88 -11.95 -9.91
N LEU A 400 -5.07 -12.40 -8.68
CA LEU A 400 -5.32 -11.50 -7.55
C LEU A 400 -4.05 -10.75 -7.17
N SER A 401 -2.89 -11.41 -7.16
CA SER A 401 -1.61 -10.75 -6.94
C SER A 401 -1.31 -9.71 -8.01
N LYS A 402 -1.56 -10.03 -9.29
CA LYS A 402 -1.42 -9.09 -10.40
C LYS A 402 -2.37 -7.90 -10.27
N PHE A 403 -3.63 -8.17 -9.91
CA PHE A 403 -4.63 -7.14 -9.64
C PHE A 403 -4.15 -6.14 -8.58
N PHE A 404 -3.58 -6.62 -7.47
CA PHE A 404 -3.05 -5.73 -6.43
C PHE A 404 -1.82 -4.94 -6.87
N VAL A 405 -0.91 -5.51 -7.67
CA VAL A 405 0.22 -4.73 -8.20
C VAL A 405 -0.24 -3.70 -9.24
N PHE A 406 -1.23 -4.02 -10.07
CA PHE A 406 -1.82 -3.03 -10.97
C PHE A 406 -2.57 -1.92 -10.22
N SER A 407 -3.19 -2.23 -9.07
CA SER A 407 -3.82 -1.19 -8.26
C SER A 407 -2.80 -0.24 -7.64
N VAL A 408 -1.64 -0.73 -7.19
CA VAL A 408 -0.51 0.14 -6.78
C VAL A 408 -0.12 1.10 -7.90
N GLY A 409 0.02 0.60 -9.14
CA GLY A 409 0.35 1.44 -10.29
C GLY A 409 -0.74 2.49 -10.60
N ALA A 410 -2.01 2.11 -10.49
CA ALA A 410 -3.14 3.03 -10.67
C ALA A 410 -3.20 4.10 -9.57
N PHE A 411 -3.00 3.71 -8.31
CA PHE A 411 -2.94 4.65 -7.19
C PHE A 411 -1.79 5.66 -7.33
N GLY A 412 -0.68 5.24 -7.92
CA GLY A 412 0.42 6.14 -8.26
C GLY A 412 0.01 7.34 -9.11
N LEU A 413 -1.10 7.27 -9.85
CA LEU A 413 -1.66 8.38 -10.65
C LEU A 413 -2.63 9.24 -9.85
N VAL A 414 -3.05 8.83 -8.67
CA VAL A 414 -4.08 9.50 -7.87
C VAL A 414 -3.42 10.29 -6.75
N PHE A 415 -2.62 9.63 -5.92
CA PHE A 415 -2.00 10.21 -4.73
C PHE A 415 -0.61 9.58 -4.49
N SER A 416 0.08 9.98 -3.43
CA SER A 416 1.39 9.43 -3.06
C SER A 416 1.34 8.02 -2.45
N GLN A 417 0.31 7.21 -2.72
CA GLN A 417 0.16 5.91 -2.04
C GLN A 417 1.33 4.95 -2.30
N MET A 418 2.03 5.11 -3.43
CA MET A 418 3.24 4.34 -3.73
C MET A 418 4.38 4.55 -2.73
N GLU A 419 4.32 5.63 -1.96
CA GLU A 419 5.26 5.99 -0.90
C GLU A 419 4.58 5.90 0.47
N GLU A 420 3.32 5.44 0.58
CA GLU A 420 2.67 5.26 1.87
C GLU A 420 3.02 3.87 2.44
N PRO A 421 3.80 3.79 3.55
CA PRO A 421 4.25 2.51 4.09
C PRO A 421 3.07 1.61 4.51
N GLY A 422 2.04 2.21 5.12
CA GLY A 422 0.83 1.48 5.53
C GLY A 422 0.15 0.73 4.39
N TYR A 423 0.08 1.35 3.20
CA TYR A 423 -0.52 0.74 2.02
C TYR A 423 0.45 -0.24 1.34
N MET A 424 1.66 0.21 1.00
CA MET A 424 2.60 -0.57 0.20
C MET A 424 3.07 -1.84 0.90
N LEU A 425 3.31 -1.77 2.21
CA LEU A 425 3.68 -2.94 2.99
C LEU A 425 2.49 -3.90 3.15
N SER A 426 1.25 -3.39 3.22
CA SER A 426 0.05 -4.24 3.25
C SER A 426 -0.11 -5.05 1.97
N ILE A 427 0.02 -4.40 0.80
CA ILE A 427 0.00 -5.08 -0.51
C ILE A 427 1.12 -6.11 -0.58
N THR A 428 2.33 -5.70 -0.21
CA THR A 428 3.51 -6.55 -0.22
C THR A 428 3.35 -7.79 0.64
N MET A 429 2.83 -7.64 1.86
CA MET A 429 2.58 -8.75 2.76
C MET A 429 1.57 -9.75 2.17
N ILE A 430 0.50 -9.27 1.54
CA ILE A 430 -0.50 -10.12 0.88
C ILE A 430 0.11 -10.85 -0.32
N VAL A 431 0.79 -10.13 -1.22
CA VAL A 431 1.46 -10.71 -2.40
C VAL A 431 2.52 -11.74 -1.99
N GLY A 432 3.33 -11.42 -0.97
CA GLY A 432 4.35 -12.30 -0.44
C GLY A 432 3.79 -13.60 0.12
N ILE A 433 2.66 -13.55 0.83
CA ILE A 433 1.97 -14.74 1.35
C ILE A 433 1.36 -15.57 0.22
N LEU A 434 0.69 -14.94 -0.75
CA LEU A 434 0.14 -15.64 -1.92
C LEU A 434 1.25 -16.37 -2.70
N TRP A 435 2.41 -15.73 -2.84
CA TRP A 435 3.59 -16.36 -3.43
C TRP A 435 4.09 -17.55 -2.60
N GLN A 436 4.19 -17.43 -1.28
CA GLN A 436 4.58 -18.51 -0.37
C GLN A 436 3.62 -19.72 -0.47
N GLU A 437 2.31 -19.47 -0.55
CA GLU A 437 1.32 -20.51 -0.77
C GLU A 437 1.47 -21.22 -2.11
N HIS A 438 1.73 -20.46 -3.18
CA HIS A 438 2.00 -21.04 -4.48
C HIS A 438 3.27 -21.92 -4.43
N ARG A 439 4.31 -21.48 -3.73
CA ARG A 439 5.52 -22.28 -3.54
C ARG A 439 5.24 -23.54 -2.74
N LEU A 440 4.43 -23.46 -1.68
CA LEU A 440 4.03 -24.63 -0.88
C LEU A 440 3.32 -25.66 -1.75
N ARG A 441 2.37 -25.23 -2.59
CA ARG A 441 1.66 -26.12 -3.54
C ARG A 441 2.61 -26.83 -4.50
N LYS A 442 3.70 -26.19 -4.91
CA LYS A 442 4.71 -26.78 -5.81
C LYS A 442 5.65 -27.75 -5.09
N VAL A 443 6.09 -27.41 -3.87
CA VAL A 443 7.12 -28.17 -3.15
C VAL A 443 6.52 -29.29 -2.30
N ASN A 444 5.34 -29.08 -1.72
CA ASN A 444 4.64 -30.05 -0.89
C ASN A 444 3.11 -29.94 -1.08
N PRO A 445 2.55 -30.57 -2.14
CA PRO A 445 1.12 -30.52 -2.44
C PRO A 445 0.23 -31.02 -1.29
N ALA A 446 0.65 -32.06 -0.57
CA ALA A 446 -0.11 -32.60 0.56
C ALA A 446 -0.24 -31.59 1.71
N ALA A 447 0.86 -30.90 2.05
CA ALA A 447 0.84 -29.82 3.04
C ALA A 447 -0.04 -28.64 2.60
N ALA A 448 -0.11 -28.35 1.29
CA ALA A 448 -1.01 -27.32 0.77
C ALA A 448 -2.50 -27.70 0.88
N VAL A 449 -2.85 -28.98 0.71
CA VAL A 449 -4.21 -29.47 0.97
C VAL A 449 -4.55 -29.29 2.46
N GLN A 450 -3.63 -29.66 3.35
CA GLN A 450 -3.80 -29.47 4.79
C GLN A 450 -3.98 -27.98 5.13
N LEU A 451 -3.19 -27.08 4.53
CA LEU A 451 -3.32 -25.64 4.73
C LEU A 451 -4.74 -25.16 4.42
N ASN A 452 -5.33 -25.59 3.30
CA ASN A 452 -6.70 -25.21 2.92
C ASN A 452 -7.77 -25.74 3.89
N GLN A 453 -7.55 -26.91 4.50
CA GLN A 453 -8.48 -27.52 5.46
C GLN A 453 -8.40 -26.89 6.85
N THR A 454 -7.24 -26.35 7.21
CA THR A 454 -6.95 -25.83 8.57
C THR A 454 -7.20 -24.31 8.69
N THR A 455 -7.56 -23.64 7.60
CA THR A 455 -7.58 -22.18 7.56
C THR A 455 -8.82 -21.51 8.13
N PHE A 456 -8.56 -20.51 8.98
CA PHE A 456 -9.50 -19.81 9.85
C PHE A 456 -10.05 -20.66 10.98
N ASN A 457 -9.19 -21.42 11.65
CA ASN A 457 -9.44 -21.87 13.02
C ASN A 457 -9.36 -20.65 13.96
N LEU A 458 -10.16 -19.61 13.71
CA LEU A 458 -10.74 -18.82 14.79
C LEU A 458 -11.39 -19.89 15.65
N LYS A 459 -10.71 -20.30 16.74
CA LYS A 459 -11.23 -21.26 17.72
C LYS A 459 -12.72 -21.04 17.78
N ARG A 460 -13.51 -22.07 17.39
CA ARG A 460 -14.96 -21.98 17.09
C ARG A 460 -15.55 -20.79 17.85
N PRO A 461 -16.25 -19.82 17.27
CA PRO A 461 -16.71 -18.63 17.99
C PRO A 461 -17.30 -18.95 19.38
N LYS A 462 -17.95 -20.12 19.53
CA LYS A 462 -18.31 -20.75 20.80
C LYS A 462 -17.19 -20.88 21.84
N GLN A 463 -15.99 -21.36 21.50
CA GLN A 463 -14.82 -21.46 22.38
C GLN A 463 -14.26 -20.11 22.79
N VAL A 464 -14.23 -19.11 21.89
CA VAL A 464 -13.82 -17.74 22.26
C VAL A 464 -14.84 -17.08 23.18
N LEU A 465 -16.14 -17.19 22.85
CA LEU A 465 -17.23 -16.76 23.73
C LEU A 465 -17.17 -17.53 25.06
N GLN A 466 -16.93 -18.84 25.06
CA GLN A 466 -16.81 -19.64 26.28
C GLN A 466 -15.63 -19.20 27.13
N SER A 467 -14.46 -18.92 26.55
CA SER A 467 -13.33 -18.41 27.34
C SER A 467 -13.59 -17.01 27.93
N ILE A 468 -14.34 -16.17 27.23
CA ILE A 468 -14.74 -14.84 27.74
C ILE A 468 -15.84 -14.97 28.81
N LEU A 469 -16.81 -15.87 28.62
CA LEU A 469 -17.89 -16.13 29.57
C LEU A 469 -17.39 -16.85 30.83
N LEU A 470 -16.45 -17.79 30.69
CA LEU A 470 -15.81 -18.49 31.82
C LEU A 470 -14.89 -17.55 32.61
N ALA A 471 -14.18 -16.62 31.96
CA ALA A 471 -13.42 -15.58 32.65
C ALA A 471 -14.31 -14.58 33.42
N LYS A 472 -15.61 -14.53 33.10
CA LYS A 472 -16.61 -13.70 33.79
C LYS A 472 -17.28 -14.42 34.97
N GLN A 473 -17.13 -15.74 35.08
CA GLN A 473 -17.61 -16.54 36.21
C GLN A 473 -16.55 -16.74 37.30
N SER A 474 -15.30 -16.35 37.04
CA SER A 474 -14.19 -16.38 38.01
C SER A 474 -13.87 -15.01 38.62
N ARG A 475 -14.78 -14.05 38.51
CA ARG A 475 -14.84 -12.79 39.28
C ARG A 475 -16.19 -12.74 39.96
#